data_AF-A0A257EWJ2-F1
#
_entry.id   AF-A0A257EWJ2-F1
#
_cell.length_a   1.000
_cell.length_b   1.000
_cell.length_c   1.000
_cell.angle_alpha   90.00
_cell.angle_beta   90.00
_cell.angle_gamma   90.00
#
_symmetry.space_group_name_H-M   'P 1'
#
loop_
_entity.id
_entity.type
_entity.pdbx_description
1 polymer ?
#
loop_
_entity_poly.entity_id
_entity_poly.type
_entity_poly.pdbx_seq_one_letter_code
_entity_poly.pdbx_strand_id
1 'polypeptide(L)'
;MQRPPSTFRNWITPGGDFPPAAGRYHLYVSLACPWAHRTLILHRLKGLQGIVGLSVVHWLMRDDGWTFDPAAGVIPATVNSA
;
A
#
# COMPACT_ATOMS: atom_id res chain seq x y z
N MET A 1 17.95 18.84 -7.72
CA MET A 1 17.24 17.55 -7.62
C MET A 1 15.80 17.83 -7.24
N GLN A 2 14.84 17.50 -8.09
CA GLN A 2 13.40 17.60 -7.80
C GLN A 2 12.79 16.19 -7.85
N ARG A 3 11.91 15.85 -6.90
CA ARG A 3 11.24 14.56 -6.90
C ARG A 3 10.12 14.56 -7.97
N PRO A 4 10.04 13.54 -8.85
CA PRO A 4 8.94 13.43 -9.80
C PRO A 4 7.56 13.39 -9.10
N PRO A 5 6.51 13.97 -9.71
CA PRO A 5 5.15 13.89 -9.18
C PRO A 5 4.57 12.48 -9.34
N SER A 6 3.72 12.07 -8.41
CA SER A 6 2.94 10.82 -8.52
C SER A 6 1.87 10.92 -9.60
N THR A 7 1.72 9.88 -10.41
CA THR A 7 0.86 9.85 -11.61
C THR A 7 -0.57 9.36 -11.36
N PHE A 8 -0.77 8.35 -10.50
CA PHE A 8 -2.10 7.84 -10.15
C PHE A 8 -2.76 8.71 -9.09
N ARG A 9 -3.87 9.39 -9.45
CA ARG A 9 -4.50 10.44 -8.62
C ARG A 9 -6.03 10.34 -8.53
N ASN A 10 -6.60 9.16 -8.80
CA ASN A 10 -8.03 8.90 -8.63
C ASN A 10 -8.44 8.89 -7.14
N TRP A 11 -9.74 9.01 -6.89
CA TRP A 11 -10.32 9.09 -5.56
C TRP A 11 -11.37 8.01 -5.32
N ILE A 12 -11.45 7.54 -4.08
CA ILE A 12 -12.51 6.67 -3.61
C ILE A 12 -13.67 7.55 -3.13
N THR A 13 -14.79 7.54 -3.86
CA THR A 13 -15.92 8.45 -3.62
C THR A 13 -17.25 7.71 -3.82
N PRO A 14 -18.25 7.88 -2.94
CA PRO A 14 -19.59 7.33 -3.17
C PRO A 14 -20.15 7.77 -4.54
N GLY A 15 -20.59 6.81 -5.35
CA GLY A 15 -21.14 7.06 -6.69
C GLY A 15 -20.11 7.42 -7.78
N GLY A 16 -18.81 7.42 -7.47
CA GLY A 16 -17.74 7.59 -8.48
C GLY A 16 -17.25 6.26 -9.07
N ASP A 17 -16.21 6.32 -9.91
CA ASP A 17 -15.60 5.13 -10.56
C ASP A 17 -15.02 4.13 -9.55
N PHE A 18 -14.57 4.63 -8.39
CA PHE A 18 -14.04 3.84 -7.28
C PHE A 18 -14.94 4.02 -6.04
N PRO A 19 -16.11 3.36 -5.98
CA PRO A 19 -16.98 3.48 -4.81
C PRO A 19 -16.40 2.74 -3.60
N PRO A 20 -16.58 3.25 -2.37
CA PRO A 20 -16.09 2.61 -1.15
C PRO A 20 -16.78 1.25 -0.95
N ALA A 21 -16.00 0.20 -0.74
CA ALA A 21 -16.50 -1.15 -0.47
C ALA A 21 -15.47 -1.93 0.38
N ALA A 22 -15.96 -2.72 1.33
CA ALA A 22 -15.10 -3.57 2.16
C ALA A 22 -14.47 -4.69 1.33
N GLY A 23 -13.20 -4.99 1.59
CA GLY A 23 -12.45 -6.03 0.88
C GLY A 23 -12.07 -5.70 -0.57
N ARG A 24 -12.45 -4.52 -1.09
CA ARG A 24 -12.17 -4.13 -2.49
C ARG A 24 -10.79 -3.51 -2.67
N TYR A 25 -10.32 -2.76 -1.68
CA TYR A 25 -9.09 -1.98 -1.79
C TYR A 25 -7.96 -2.65 -1.02
N HIS A 26 -6.75 -2.55 -1.57
CA HIS A 26 -5.55 -3.13 -0.99
C HIS A 26 -4.44 -2.08 -0.96
N LEU A 27 -3.65 -2.07 0.10
CA LEU A 27 -2.58 -1.13 0.33
C LEU A 27 -1.22 -1.84 0.24
N TYR A 28 -0.34 -1.32 -0.62
CA TYR A 28 1.04 -1.78 -0.76
C TYR A 28 1.99 -0.78 -0.13
N VAL A 29 2.85 -1.22 0.79
CA VAL A 29 3.74 -0.32 1.54
C VAL A 29 5.13 -0.93 1.76
N SER A 30 6.11 -0.06 1.97
CA SER A 30 7.38 -0.40 2.62
C SER A 30 7.41 0.25 4.00
N LEU A 31 7.79 -0.50 5.04
CA LEU A 31 7.92 0.03 6.40
C LEU A 31 9.04 1.07 6.52
N ALA A 32 10.01 1.06 5.60
CA ALA A 32 11.09 2.05 5.55
C ALA A 32 10.67 3.39 4.90
N CYS A 33 9.53 3.45 4.21
CA CYS A 33 9.13 4.60 3.41
C CYS A 33 8.28 5.59 4.21
N PRO A 34 8.72 6.84 4.44
CA PRO A 34 7.96 7.83 5.21
C PRO A 34 6.66 8.27 4.51
N TRP A 35 6.58 8.14 3.19
CA TRP A 35 5.36 8.45 2.43
C TRP A 35 4.29 7.38 2.67
N ALA A 36 4.68 6.10 2.61
CA ALA A 36 3.79 4.98 2.89
C ALA A 36 3.42 4.88 4.38
N HIS A 37 4.32 5.28 5.28
CA HIS A 37 4.02 5.28 6.72
C HIS A 37 2.81 6.17 7.07
N ARG A 38 2.58 7.28 6.33
CA ARG A 38 1.39 8.12 6.54
C ARG A 38 0.08 7.33 6.35
N THR A 39 0.04 6.44 5.36
CA THR A 39 -1.15 5.63 5.09
C THR A 39 -1.34 4.56 6.15
N LEU A 40 -0.25 3.96 6.66
CA LEU A 40 -0.29 3.00 7.77
C LEU A 40 -0.85 3.60 9.06
N ILE A 41 -0.43 4.83 9.41
CA ILE A 41 -0.93 5.53 10.59
C ILE A 41 -2.46 5.68 10.49
N LEU A 42 -2.97 6.15 9.36
CA LEU A 42 -4.41 6.31 9.17
C LEU A 42 -5.16 4.97 9.04
N HIS A 43 -4.55 3.97 8.41
CA HIS A 43 -5.12 2.63 8.32
C HIS A 43 -5.40 2.04 9.71
N ARG A 44 -4.48 2.25 10.67
CA ARG A 44 -4.70 1.90 12.08
C ARG A 44 -5.69 2.83 12.78
N LEU A 45 -5.46 4.14 12.74
CA LEU A 45 -6.25 5.12 13.51
C LEU A 45 -7.73 5.16 13.08
N LYS A 46 -8.03 4.82 11.83
CA LYS A 46 -9.40 4.72 11.30
C LYS A 46 -9.99 3.32 11.36
N GLY A 47 -9.27 2.34 11.92
CA GLY A 47 -9.77 0.97 12.07
C GLY A 47 -9.99 0.22 10.75
N LEU A 48 -9.22 0.52 9.70
CA LEU A 48 -9.44 -0.03 8.35
C LEU A 48 -8.85 -1.43 8.13
N GLN A 49 -8.27 -2.05 9.16
CA GLN A 49 -7.48 -3.27 9.03
C GLN A 49 -8.27 -4.51 8.61
N GLY A 50 -9.57 -4.54 8.87
CA GLY A 50 -10.48 -5.60 8.39
C GLY A 50 -11.20 -5.26 7.07
N ILE A 51 -10.92 -4.09 6.49
CA ILE A 51 -11.65 -3.54 5.33
C ILE A 51 -10.72 -3.34 4.14
N VAL A 52 -9.50 -2.85 4.39
CA VAL A 52 -8.47 -2.59 3.40
C VAL A 52 -7.30 -3.53 3.66
N GLY A 53 -7.05 -4.46 2.73
CA GLY A 53 -5.94 -5.40 2.82
C GLY A 53 -4.60 -4.68 2.81
N LEU A 54 -3.56 -5.33 3.33
CA LEU A 54 -2.22 -4.76 3.45
C LEU A 54 -1.17 -5.78 3.02
N SER A 55 -0.24 -5.34 2.18
CA SER A 55 0.98 -6.08 1.86
C SER A 55 2.20 -5.19 2.05
N VAL A 56 3.24 -5.78 2.62
CA VAL A 56 4.46 -5.10 3.02
C VAL A 56 5.62 -5.68 2.22
N VAL A 57 6.24 -4.85 1.39
CA VAL A 57 7.38 -5.23 0.57
C VAL A 57 8.66 -5.34 1.40
N HIS A 58 9.65 -6.04 0.86
CA HIS A 58 10.99 -6.12 1.41
C HIS A 58 11.59 -4.72 1.59
N TRP A 59 12.27 -4.48 2.71
CA TRP A 59 12.80 -3.16 3.08
C TRP A 59 14.00 -2.73 2.22
N LEU A 60 14.75 -3.69 1.67
CA LEU A 60 15.88 -3.44 0.79
C LEU A 60 15.40 -3.32 -0.66
N MET A 61 15.52 -2.12 -1.23
CA MET A 61 15.24 -1.84 -2.63
C MET A 61 16.55 -1.87 -3.43
N ARG A 62 16.70 -2.81 -4.36
CA ARG A 62 17.86 -2.93 -5.26
C ARG A 62 17.42 -2.70 -6.72
N ASP A 63 18.07 -3.37 -7.67
CA ASP A 63 17.88 -3.18 -9.10
C ASP A 63 16.45 -3.56 -9.57
N ASP A 64 15.83 -4.55 -8.94
CA ASP A 64 14.45 -4.97 -9.22
C ASP A 64 13.39 -4.09 -8.54
N GLY A 65 13.81 -3.04 -7.83
CA GLY A 65 12.92 -2.18 -7.06
C GLY A 65 12.41 -2.87 -5.79
N TRP A 66 11.11 -2.73 -5.52
CA TRP A 66 10.46 -3.30 -4.33
C TRP A 66 10.01 -4.74 -4.61
N THR A 67 10.47 -5.69 -3.80
CA THR A 67 10.15 -7.12 -3.94
C THR A 67 9.35 -7.64 -2.74
N PHE A 68 8.82 -8.86 -2.82
CA PHE A 68 8.25 -9.60 -1.69
C PHE A 68 9.18 -10.70 -1.16
N ASP A 69 10.49 -10.54 -1.37
CA ASP A 69 11.47 -11.50 -0.87
C ASP A 69 11.30 -11.71 0.65
N PRO A 70 11.43 -12.95 1.15
CA PRO A 70 11.21 -13.22 2.57
C PRO A 70 12.18 -12.44 3.48
N ALA A 71 11.62 -11.61 4.37
CA ALA A 71 12.35 -10.98 5.46
C ALA A 71 11.41 -10.63 6.62
N ALA A 72 11.99 -10.24 7.76
CA ALA A 72 11.21 -9.79 8.91
C ALA A 72 10.30 -8.59 8.54
N GLY A 73 9.01 -8.73 8.83
CA GLY A 73 8.01 -7.69 8.58
C GLY A 73 7.43 -7.68 7.17
N VAL A 74 7.92 -8.51 6.24
CA VAL A 74 7.31 -8.68 4.92
C VAL A 74 5.97 -9.39 5.05
N ILE A 75 4.96 -8.86 4.36
CA ILE A 75 3.62 -9.44 4.24
C ILE A 75 3.41 -9.62 2.73
N PRO A 76 3.45 -10.87 2.21
CA PRO A 76 3.31 -11.15 0.78
C PRO A 76 2.03 -10.55 0.16
N ALA A 77 2.03 -10.38 -1.16
CA ALA A 77 0.84 -9.90 -1.85
C ALA A 77 -0.24 -10.99 -1.88
N THR A 78 -1.41 -10.68 -1.34
CA THR A 78 -2.59 -11.56 -1.50
C THR A 78 -3.35 -11.28 -2.79
N VAL A 79 -2.99 -10.19 -3.49
CA VAL A 79 -3.60 -9.76 -4.75
C VAL A 79 -2.63 -10.10 -5.89
N ASN A 80 -3.15 -10.75 -6.94
CA ASN A 80 -2.42 -11.15 -8.15
C ASN A 80 -1.26 -12.16 -7.97
N SER A 81 -1.19 -12.86 -6.83
CA SER A 81 -0.17 -13.89 -6.55
C SER A 81 1.28 -13.38 -6.71
N ALA A 82 1.53 -12.14 -6.27
CA ALA A 82 2.84 -11.49 -6.37
C ALA A 82 3.73 -11.70 -5.13
#